data_AF-A0A9E0P6S3-F1
#
_entry.id   AF-A0A9E0P6S3-F1
#
_cell.length_a   1.000
_cell.length_b   1.000
_cell.length_c   1.000
_cell.angle_alpha   90.00
_cell.angle_beta   90.00
_cell.angle_gamma   90.00
#
_symmetry.space_group_name_H-M   'P 1'
#
loop_
_entity.id
_entity.type
_entity.pdbx_description
1 polymer ?
#
loop_
_entity_poly.entity_id
_entity_poly.type
_entity_poly.pdbx_seq_one_letter_code
_entity_poly.pdbx_strand_id
1 'polypeptide(L)'
;DFFRLMFSMYYGPSQGAPYYDFISYHVKIHAAIKKVIEEGIASREFQSGNPGYITWVIRGVVQLAMEEQIKDDREKIDRPRLQRILDIILDRLERPPSP
;
A
#
# COMPACT_ATOMS: atom_id res chain seq x y z
N ASP A 1 -4.62 -16.27 -2.79
CA ASP A 1 -4.89 -17.06 -1.57
C ASP A 1 -4.58 -16.34 -0.26
N PHE A 2 -3.35 -15.86 -0.04
CA PHE A 2 -2.97 -15.18 1.23
C PHE A 2 -3.90 -14.01 1.64
N PHE A 3 -4.22 -13.09 0.73
CA PHE A 3 -5.08 -11.95 1.07
C PHE A 3 -6.54 -12.35 1.34
N ARG A 4 -7.08 -13.33 0.60
CA ARG A 4 -8.42 -13.86 0.89
C ARG A 4 -8.46 -14.51 2.28
N LEU A 5 -7.44 -15.30 2.64
CA LEU A 5 -7.31 -15.88 3.98
C LEU A 5 -7.22 -14.80 5.07
N MET A 6 -6.36 -13.80 4.88
CA MET A 6 -6.22 -12.67 5.81
C MET A 6 -7.53 -11.91 6.02
N PHE A 7 -8.28 -11.64 4.95
CA PHE A 7 -9.56 -10.95 5.05
C PHE A 7 -10.67 -11.85 5.60
N SER A 8 -10.67 -13.14 5.32
CA SER A 8 -11.55 -14.10 5.98
C SER A 8 -11.26 -14.21 7.48
N MET A 9 -10.02 -14.01 7.92
CA MET A 9 -9.68 -13.90 9.35
C MET A 9 -10.12 -12.56 9.95
N TYR A 10 -10.08 -11.47 9.19
CA TYR A 10 -10.46 -10.12 9.64
C TYR A 10 -11.97 -9.87 9.67
N TYR A 11 -12.71 -10.38 8.68
CA TYR A 11 -14.16 -10.16 8.50
C TYR A 11 -15.01 -11.43 8.66
N GLY A 12 -14.39 -12.61 8.85
CA GLY A 12 -15.13 -13.86 9.04
C GLY A 12 -15.71 -14.00 10.45
N PRO A 13 -16.62 -14.96 10.66
CA PRO A 13 -17.13 -15.28 11.99
C PRO A 13 -15.97 -15.60 12.94
N SER A 14 -15.98 -15.06 14.16
CA SER A 14 -14.90 -15.21 15.13
C SER A 14 -14.60 -16.65 15.58
N GLN A 15 -15.40 -17.62 15.14
CA GLN A 15 -15.24 -19.03 15.49
C GLN A 15 -14.16 -19.69 14.60
N GLY A 16 -12.97 -19.87 15.16
CA GLY A 16 -11.91 -20.71 14.56
C GLY A 16 -10.83 -19.98 13.76
N ALA A 17 -10.87 -18.64 13.68
CA ALA A 17 -9.78 -17.87 13.07
C ALA A 17 -8.54 -17.82 13.99
N PRO A 18 -7.32 -18.07 13.48
CA PRO A 18 -6.09 -17.89 14.26
C PRO A 18 -5.97 -16.44 14.78
N TYR A 19 -5.38 -16.26 15.96
CA TYR A 19 -5.06 -14.91 16.44
C TYR A 19 -4.05 -14.25 15.49
N TYR A 20 -4.38 -13.05 15.00
CA TYR A 20 -3.50 -12.24 14.19
C TYR A 20 -3.54 -10.79 14.67
N ASP A 21 -2.36 -10.20 14.90
CA ASP A 21 -2.23 -8.82 15.32
C ASP A 21 -2.25 -7.87 14.11
N PHE A 22 -3.47 -7.51 13.70
CA PHE A 22 -3.71 -6.58 12.61
C PHE A 22 -3.21 -5.16 12.92
N ILE A 23 -3.19 -4.75 14.19
CA ILE A 23 -2.73 -3.43 14.59
C ILE A 23 -1.23 -3.33 14.31
N SER A 24 -0.45 -4.29 14.78
CA SER A 24 0.98 -4.36 14.49
C SER A 24 1.27 -4.43 12.99
N TYR A 25 0.49 -5.18 12.22
CA TYR A 25 0.63 -5.23 10.77
C TYR A 25 0.43 -3.84 10.13
N HIS A 26 -0.67 -3.15 10.45
CA HIS A 26 -0.99 -1.86 9.87
C HIS A 26 0.00 -0.75 10.28
N VAL A 27 0.51 -0.79 11.51
CA VAL A 27 1.56 0.13 11.98
C VAL A 27 2.87 -0.12 11.25
N LYS A 28 3.31 -1.39 11.15
CA LYS A 28 4.57 -1.76 10.50
C LYS A 28 4.58 -1.43 9.01
N ILE A 29 3.50 -1.72 8.28
CA ILE A 29 3.42 -1.42 6.85
C ILE A 29 3.41 0.10 6.60
N HIS A 30 2.70 0.88 7.41
CA HIS A 30 2.71 2.34 7.31
C HIS A 30 4.11 2.90 7.58
N ALA A 31 4.78 2.44 8.65
CA ALA A 31 6.13 2.87 8.98
C ALA A 31 7.15 2.51 7.90
N ALA A 32 7.04 1.32 7.31
CA ALA A 32 7.92 0.89 6.22
C ALA A 32 7.77 1.76 4.98
N ILE A 33 6.53 2.05 4.54
CA ILE A 33 6.28 2.94 3.39
C ILE A 33 6.84 4.34 3.68
N LYS A 34 6.57 4.89 4.87
CA LYS A 34 7.05 6.22 5.26
C LYS A 34 8.57 6.32 5.20
N LYS A 35 9.27 5.29 5.69
CA LYS A 35 10.72 5.23 5.67
C LYS A 35 11.28 5.29 4.23
N VAL A 36 10.70 4.53 3.30
CA VAL A 36 11.11 4.55 1.88
C VAL A 36 10.95 5.95 1.28
N ILE A 37 9.85 6.63 1.57
CA ILE A 37 9.61 8.00 1.08
C ILE A 37 10.58 8.99 1.70
N GLU A 38 10.85 8.90 3.00
CA GLU A 38 11.81 9.76 3.68
C GLU A 38 13.23 9.57 3.12
N GLU A 39 13.63 8.33 2.87
CA GLU A 39 14.93 8.00 2.26
C GLU A 39 15.03 8.54 0.83
N GLY A 40 14.00 8.37 -0.01
CA GLY A 40 13.98 8.90 -1.37
C GLY A 40 13.99 10.43 -1.44
N ILE A 41 13.34 11.12 -0.49
CA ILE A 41 13.43 12.59 -0.38
C ILE A 41 14.84 13.01 0.06
N ALA A 42 15.43 12.31 1.04
CA ALA A 42 16.77 12.59 1.54
C ALA A 42 17.85 12.37 0.47
N SER A 43 17.70 11.34 -0.36
CA SER A 43 18.59 11.03 -1.48
C SER A 43 18.38 11.93 -2.71
N ARG A 44 17.30 12.74 -2.72
CA ARG A 44 16.84 13.57 -3.84
C ARG A 44 16.33 12.77 -5.05
N GLU A 45 16.03 11.49 -4.87
CA GLU A 45 15.30 10.67 -5.85
C GLU A 45 13.85 11.17 -5.99
N PHE A 46 13.24 11.53 -4.86
CA PHE A 46 11.92 12.17 -4.82
C PHE A 46 12.00 13.67 -4.57
N GLN A 47 11.02 14.39 -5.11
CA GLN A 47 10.77 15.80 -4.84
C GLN A 47 10.44 16.02 -3.35
N SER A 48 10.74 17.21 -2.84
CA SER A 48 10.36 17.59 -1.48
C SER A 48 8.84 17.62 -1.33
N GLY A 49 8.32 17.00 -0.28
CA GLY A 49 6.90 16.99 0.05
C GLY A 49 6.67 16.54 1.48
N ASN A 50 5.41 16.39 1.88
CA ASN A 50 5.08 15.82 3.19
C ASN A 50 5.14 14.27 3.09
N PRO A 51 6.14 13.60 3.71
CA PRO A 51 6.29 12.15 3.61
C PRO A 51 5.08 11.40 4.19
N GLY A 52 4.41 11.95 5.20
CA GLY A 52 3.20 11.36 5.77
C GLY A 52 2.03 11.35 4.78
N TYR A 53 1.80 12.45 4.06
CA TYR A 53 0.72 12.50 3.06
C TYR A 53 0.98 11.55 1.89
N ILE A 54 2.22 11.49 1.41
CA ILE A 54 2.63 10.56 0.35
C ILE A 54 2.45 9.10 0.82
N THR A 55 2.83 8.80 2.06
CA THR A 55 2.60 7.48 2.67
C THR A 55 1.13 7.10 2.68
N TRP A 56 0.23 8.02 3.04
CA TRP A 56 -1.20 7.77 3.04
C TRP A 56 -1.75 7.49 1.63
N VAL A 57 -1.27 8.19 0.60
CA VAL A 57 -1.65 7.94 -0.79
C VAL A 57 -1.26 6.53 -1.23
N ILE A 58 0.01 6.16 -1.05
CA ILE A 58 0.53 4.84 -1.45
C ILE A 58 -0.17 3.73 -0.68
N ARG A 59 -0.27 3.87 0.65
CA ARG A 59 -0.97 2.89 1.50
C ARG A 59 -2.44 2.75 1.12
N GLY A 60 -3.11 3.84 0.76
CA GLY A 60 -4.52 3.83 0.34
C GLY A 60 -4.74 2.97 -0.91
N VAL A 61 -3.90 3.14 -1.94
CA VAL A 61 -3.99 2.34 -3.17
C VAL A 61 -3.69 0.86 -2.91
N VAL A 62 -2.66 0.56 -2.12
CA VAL A 62 -2.31 -0.82 -1.76
C VAL A 62 -3.46 -1.49 -0.98
N GLN A 63 -4.04 -0.78 -0.01
CA GLN A 63 -5.17 -1.28 0.78
C GLN A 63 -6.39 -1.55 -0.12
N LEU A 64 -6.72 -0.63 -1.02
CA LEU A 64 -7.82 -0.81 -1.97
C LEU A 64 -7.58 -2.03 -2.87
N ALA A 65 -6.35 -2.21 -3.37
CA ALA A 65 -6.02 -3.36 -4.20
C ALA A 65 -6.15 -4.69 -3.45
N MET A 66 -5.79 -4.72 -2.17
CA MET A 66 -5.98 -5.89 -1.31
C MET A 66 -7.47 -6.22 -1.10
N GLU A 67 -8.30 -5.19 -0.86
CA GLU A 67 -9.75 -5.34 -0.67
C GLU A 67 -10.46 -5.86 -1.93
N GLU A 68 -10.06 -5.40 -3.12
CA GLU A 68 -10.64 -5.86 -4.39
C GLU A 68 -10.37 -7.34 -4.68
N GLN A 69 -9.35 -7.96 -4.07
CA GLN A 69 -9.08 -9.40 -4.27
C GLN A 69 -10.17 -10.32 -3.68
N ILE A 70 -11.03 -9.79 -2.80
CA ILE A 70 -12.05 -10.56 -2.08
C ILE A 70 -13.38 -10.58 -2.85
N LYS A 71 -13.62 -9.57 -3.68
CA LYS A 71 -14.86 -9.42 -4.44
C LYS A 71 -14.80 -10.34 -5.66
N ASP A 72 -15.82 -11.13 -5.93
CA ASP A 72 -15.77 -12.13 -7.02
C ASP A 72 -16.07 -11.56 -8.42
N ASP A 73 -16.71 -10.39 -8.55
CA ASP A 73 -17.49 -10.08 -9.76
C ASP A 73 -17.21 -8.72 -10.43
N ARG A 74 -16.04 -8.10 -10.20
CA ARG A 74 -15.72 -6.75 -10.74
C ARG A 74 -14.30 -6.64 -11.27
N GLU A 75 -14.06 -5.57 -12.04
CA GLU A 75 -12.73 -5.10 -12.43
C GLU A 75 -11.88 -4.86 -11.16
N LYS A 76 -10.89 -5.73 -10.92
CA LYS A 76 -10.05 -5.69 -9.71
C LYS A 76 -8.79 -4.87 -9.96
N ILE A 77 -8.23 -4.27 -8.93
CA ILE A 77 -6.82 -3.85 -8.99
C ILE A 77 -5.96 -5.10 -8.81
N ASP A 78 -5.69 -5.80 -9.92
CA ASP A 78 -4.74 -6.91 -9.96
C ASP A 78 -3.29 -6.38 -9.85
N ARG A 79 -2.33 -7.31 -9.76
CA ARG A 79 -0.92 -6.94 -9.58
C ARG A 79 -0.40 -6.04 -10.71
N PRO A 80 -0.65 -6.33 -12.02
CA PRO A 80 -0.25 -5.42 -13.09
C PRO A 80 -0.91 -4.04 -13.02
N ARG A 81 -2.20 -3.97 -12.67
CA ARG A 81 -2.91 -2.68 -12.53
C ARG A 81 -2.39 -1.90 -11.31
N LEU A 82 -2.12 -2.56 -10.19
CA LEU A 82 -1.49 -1.92 -9.03
C LEU A 82 -0.12 -1.34 -9.39
N GLN A 83 0.73 -2.11 -10.08
CA GLN A 83 2.04 -1.64 -10.52
C GLN A 83 1.90 -0.33 -11.32
N ARG A 84 1.03 -0.31 -12.35
CA ARG A 84 0.81 0.90 -13.16
C ARG A 84 0.32 2.09 -12.35
N ILE A 85 -0.54 1.87 -11.34
CA ILE A 85 -1.00 2.98 -10.47
C ILE A 85 0.16 3.49 -9.61
N LEU A 86 0.98 2.60 -9.06
CA LEU A 86 2.16 2.98 -8.28
C LEU A 86 3.17 3.72 -9.14
N ASP A 87 3.43 3.26 -10.38
CA ASP A 87 4.32 3.94 -11.33
C ASP A 87 3.84 5.39 -11.55
N ILE A 88 2.55 5.61 -11.83
CA ILE A 88 1.99 6.96 -12.00
C ILE A 88 2.21 7.83 -10.75
N ILE A 89 2.03 7.27 -9.55
CA ILE A 89 2.24 8.01 -8.30
C ILE A 89 3.72 8.35 -8.14
N LEU A 90 4.61 7.39 -8.36
CA LEU A 90 6.06 7.55 -8.19
C LEU A 90 6.65 8.50 -9.24
N ASP A 91 6.22 8.44 -10.50
CA ASP A 91 6.62 9.35 -11.57
C ASP A 91 6.29 10.82 -11.22
N ARG A 92 5.18 11.05 -10.49
CA ARG A 92 4.82 12.39 -10.01
C ARG A 92 5.67 12.85 -8.83
N LEU A 93 6.24 11.91 -8.09
CA LEU A 93 7.17 12.19 -6.99
C LEU A 93 8.60 12.32 -7.48
N GLU A 94 8.94 11.77 -8.65
CA GLU A 94 10.30 11.77 -9.18
C GLU A 94 10.80 13.22 -9.36
N ARG A 95 12.01 13.48 -8.90
CA ARG A 95 12.65 14.77 -9.11
C ARG A 95 13.04 14.91 -10.60
N PRO A 96 12.65 15.99 -11.29
CA PRO A 96 13.08 16.19 -12.67
C PRO A 96 14.61 16.30 -12.73
N PRO A 97 15.24 15.79 -13.81
CA PRO A 97 16.68 15.90 -13.99
C PRO A 97 17.08 17.37 -13.95
N SER A 98 18.16 17.65 -13.20
CA SER A 98 18.72 19.01 -13.16
C SER A 98 19.31 19.33 -14.54
N PRO A 99 19.08 20.55 -15.09
CA PRO A 99 19.64 20.95 -16.38
C PRO A 99 21.17 20.99 -16.36
#